data_AF-A0A9W8GT87-F1
#
_entry.id   AF-A0A9W8GT87-F1
#
_cell.length_a   1.000
_cell.length_b   1.000
_cell.length_c   1.000
_cell.angle_alpha   90.00
_cell.angle_beta   90.00
_cell.angle_gamma   90.00
#
_symmetry.space_group_name_H-M   'P 1'
#
loop_
_entity.id
_entity.type
_entity.pdbx_description
1 polymer ?
#
loop_
_entity_poly.entity_id
_entity_poly.type
_entity_poly.pdbx_seq_one_letter_code
_entity_poly.pdbx_strand_id
1 'polypeptide(L)'
;MARKKLAELELSLLHLQQNMDIPDTSLNIHPVILRAVGECRRRGMRPSVEVMDAALLSDSGFLNQLQGDVNGWIKEIQKVTKLDRDPGSGTTSQEINFWLSMERALDRIEDQLASDEIVLTMDVLKAAKRFHATVSFRTDTGLKEAGERVQRYNVLMKDFPINELLAATDIGRISMAVELIFAHFIKKLKLTPYPVVRALPLAEAISRDLHDQLAKVLGHVRLMHMDYVDFDRLVRETQGALEMWESQAKEFANLARELTRKRSEKFIPIKIRAAHAPLQERLRFVHQFRQQHEQLQQTIVRVMTQGGGSADSSAIDEIRLAYDI
;
A
#
# COMPACT_ATOMS: atom_id res chain seq x y z
N MET A 1 16.28 -20.74 4.92
CA MET A 1 16.09 -20.74 3.45
C MET A 1 14.66 -21.08 3.05
N ALA A 2 14.14 -22.27 3.37
CA ALA A 2 12.78 -22.68 2.97
C ALA A 2 11.66 -21.78 3.54
N ARG A 3 11.68 -21.45 4.84
CA ARG A 3 10.70 -20.52 5.45
C ARG A 3 10.72 -19.11 4.86
N LYS A 4 11.90 -18.59 4.50
CA LYS A 4 12.04 -17.28 3.85
C LYS A 4 11.43 -17.30 2.45
N LYS A 5 11.73 -18.34 1.66
CA LYS A 5 11.12 -18.53 0.33
C LYS A 5 9.60 -18.77 0.39
N LEU A 6 9.12 -19.48 1.41
CA LEU A 6 7.68 -19.67 1.65
C LEU A 6 7.01 -18.36 2.04
N ALA A 7 7.63 -17.54 2.88
CA ALA A 7 7.13 -16.20 3.21
C ALA A 7 7.16 -15.27 1.99
N GLU A 8 8.20 -15.31 1.16
CA GLU A 8 8.28 -14.57 -0.11
C GLU A 8 7.21 -15.03 -1.12
N LEU A 9 6.90 -16.34 -1.16
CA LEU A 9 5.86 -16.90 -2.01
C LEU A 9 4.45 -16.56 -1.49
N GLU A 10 4.23 -16.67 -0.19
CA GLU A 10 2.99 -16.29 0.49
C GLU A 10 2.72 -14.80 0.29
N LEU A 11 3.76 -13.96 0.38
CA LEU A 11 3.72 -12.53 0.06
C LEU A 11 3.37 -12.29 -1.42
N SER A 12 3.98 -13.04 -2.35
CA SER A 12 3.69 -12.94 -3.78
C SER A 12 2.26 -13.36 -4.13
N LEU A 13 1.73 -14.37 -3.43
CA LEU A 13 0.34 -14.82 -3.56
C LEU A 13 -0.64 -13.84 -2.93
N LEU A 14 -0.30 -13.25 -1.77
CA LEU A 14 -1.06 -12.16 -1.16
C LEU A 14 -1.10 -10.93 -2.08
N HIS A 15 0.01 -10.59 -2.73
CA HIS A 15 0.06 -9.54 -3.74
C HIS A 15 -0.85 -9.85 -4.94
N LEU A 16 -0.94 -11.11 -5.38
CA LEU A 16 -1.85 -11.54 -6.44
C LEU A 16 -3.33 -11.52 -6.01
N GLN A 17 -3.66 -11.94 -4.79
CA GLN A 17 -5.02 -11.87 -4.25
C GLN A 17 -5.48 -10.44 -3.96
N GLN A 18 -4.54 -9.54 -3.68
CA GLN A 18 -4.81 -8.12 -3.42
C GLN A 18 -4.75 -7.25 -4.68
N ASN A 19 -4.66 -7.85 -5.88
CA ASN A 19 -4.86 -7.14 -7.15
C ASN A 19 -6.27 -6.53 -7.14
N MET A 20 -6.36 -5.28 -6.69
CA MET A 20 -7.48 -4.43 -7.03
C MET A 20 -7.29 -4.08 -8.50
N ASP A 21 -8.02 -4.77 -9.36
CA ASP A 21 -8.01 -4.53 -10.80
C ASP A 21 -8.38 -3.06 -11.04
N ILE A 22 -7.37 -2.24 -11.35
CA ILE A 22 -7.63 -0.99 -12.06
C ILE A 22 -8.22 -1.45 -13.39
N PRO A 23 -9.46 -1.05 -13.71
CA PRO A 23 -10.15 -1.57 -14.88
C PRO A 23 -9.29 -1.31 -16.12
N ASP A 24 -8.94 -2.38 -16.84
CA ASP A 24 -8.24 -2.24 -18.10
C ASP A 24 -9.16 -1.54 -19.10
N THR A 25 -8.76 -0.34 -19.51
CA THR A 25 -9.51 0.44 -20.49
C THR A 25 -9.23 -0.12 -21.87
N SER A 26 -10.24 -0.72 -22.49
CA SER A 26 -10.22 -1.04 -23.92
C SER A 26 -11.00 0.04 -24.68
N LEU A 27 -10.29 0.86 -25.46
CA LEU A 27 -10.92 1.86 -26.31
C LEU A 27 -11.50 1.17 -27.55
N ASN A 28 -12.83 1.14 -27.66
CA ASN A 28 -13.52 0.51 -28.79
C ASN A 28 -13.32 1.34 -30.06
N ILE A 29 -12.64 0.79 -31.06
CA ILE A 29 -12.35 1.47 -32.33
C ILE A 29 -13.36 1.03 -33.40
N HIS A 30 -13.83 1.98 -34.20
CA HIS A 30 -14.76 1.69 -35.28
C HIS A 30 -14.13 0.76 -36.34
N PRO A 31 -14.80 -0.34 -36.78
CA PRO A 31 -14.23 -1.34 -37.68
C PRO A 31 -13.74 -0.78 -39.03
N VAL A 32 -14.35 0.28 -39.53
CA VAL A 32 -13.93 0.97 -40.77
C VAL A 32 -12.54 1.58 -40.62
N ILE A 33 -12.25 2.21 -39.47
CA ILE A 33 -10.96 2.82 -39.17
C ILE A 33 -9.90 1.72 -38.98
N LEU A 34 -10.26 0.65 -38.28
CA LEU A 34 -9.37 -0.49 -38.07
C LEU A 34 -8.97 -1.16 -39.40
N ARG A 35 -9.92 -1.29 -40.35
CA ARG A 35 -9.63 -1.78 -41.71
C ARG A 35 -8.74 -0.81 -42.49
N ALA A 36 -9.00 0.50 -42.42
CA ALA A 36 -8.20 1.51 -43.10
C ALA A 36 -6.74 1.53 -42.60
N VAL A 37 -6.54 1.49 -41.28
CA VAL A 37 -5.20 1.37 -40.66
C VAL A 37 -4.52 0.06 -41.05
N GLY A 38 -5.25 -1.06 -41.03
CA GLY A 38 -4.72 -2.35 -41.45
C GLY A 38 -4.30 -2.40 -42.92
N GLU A 39 -4.97 -1.66 -43.80
CA GLU A 39 -4.58 -1.52 -45.20
C GLU A 39 -3.35 -0.62 -45.38
N CYS A 40 -3.26 0.49 -44.63
CA CYS A 40 -2.10 1.37 -44.63
C CYS A 40 -0.85 0.64 -44.10
N ARG A 41 -0.99 -0.11 -43.02
CA ARG A 41 0.09 -0.91 -42.43
C ARG A 41 0.59 -1.99 -43.38
N ARG A 42 -0.30 -2.67 -44.14
CA ARG A 42 0.09 -3.63 -45.18
C ARG A 42 0.84 -2.98 -46.35
N ARG A 43 0.55 -1.73 -46.66
CA ARG A 43 1.21 -0.94 -47.71
C ARG A 43 2.49 -0.24 -47.21
N GLY A 44 2.84 -0.37 -45.93
CA GLY A 44 3.99 0.32 -45.33
C GLY A 44 3.82 1.84 -45.23
N MET A 45 2.59 2.35 -45.34
CA MET A 45 2.28 3.78 -45.29
C MET A 45 1.70 4.16 -43.93
N ARG A 46 1.99 5.37 -43.47
CA ARG A 46 1.32 5.92 -42.28
C ARG A 46 -0.17 6.16 -42.58
N PRO A 47 -1.09 5.76 -41.68
CA PRO A 47 -2.50 6.04 -41.87
C PRO A 47 -2.73 7.55 -41.98
N SER A 48 -3.44 7.96 -43.05
CA SER A 48 -3.77 9.36 -43.32
C SER A 48 -5.22 9.46 -43.74
N VAL A 49 -5.84 10.61 -43.49
CA VAL A 49 -7.25 10.91 -43.84
C VAL A 49 -7.49 10.76 -45.34
N GLU A 50 -6.46 10.96 -46.16
CA GLU A 50 -6.48 10.83 -47.63
C GLU A 50 -6.71 9.40 -48.13
N VAL A 51 -6.47 8.39 -47.30
CA VAL A 51 -6.68 6.97 -47.65
C VAL A 51 -8.14 6.56 -47.41
N MET A 52 -8.92 7.36 -46.70
CA MET A 52 -10.33 7.10 -46.47
C MET A 52 -11.18 7.56 -47.65
N ASP A 53 -12.27 6.82 -47.90
CA ASP A 53 -13.24 7.17 -48.95
C ASP A 53 -13.87 8.54 -48.66
N ALA A 54 -13.80 9.45 -49.63
CA ALA A 54 -14.38 10.79 -49.54
C ALA A 54 -15.89 10.76 -49.26
N ALA A 55 -16.59 9.70 -49.70
CA ALA A 55 -18.01 9.52 -49.40
C ALA A 55 -18.25 9.31 -47.89
N LEU A 56 -17.39 8.52 -47.22
CA LEU A 56 -17.47 8.26 -45.77
C LEU A 56 -17.10 9.49 -44.94
N LEU A 57 -16.18 10.32 -45.43
CA LEU A 57 -15.81 11.59 -44.77
C LEU A 57 -16.95 12.62 -44.78
N SER A 58 -17.89 12.50 -45.71
CA SER A 58 -19.08 13.36 -45.80
C SER A 58 -20.33 12.78 -45.12
N ASP A 59 -20.29 11.52 -44.70
CA ASP A 59 -21.44 10.85 -44.08
C ASP A 59 -21.65 11.33 -42.63
N SER A 60 -22.75 12.05 -42.41
CA SER A 60 -23.12 12.55 -41.10
C SER A 60 -23.43 11.43 -40.09
N GLY A 61 -23.90 10.27 -40.54
CA GLY A 61 -24.17 9.10 -39.69
C GLY A 61 -22.89 8.49 -39.14
N PHE A 62 -21.94 8.18 -40.01
CA PHE A 62 -20.61 7.69 -39.63
C PHE A 62 -19.88 8.66 -38.69
N LEU A 63 -19.85 9.96 -39.00
CA LEU A 63 -19.20 10.94 -38.15
C LEU A 63 -19.87 11.10 -36.77
N ASN A 64 -21.19 10.93 -36.68
CA ASN A 64 -21.92 10.90 -35.40
C ASN A 64 -21.54 9.66 -34.57
N GLN A 65 -21.36 8.50 -35.21
CA GLN A 65 -20.90 7.29 -34.53
C GLN A 65 -19.50 7.46 -33.97
N LEU A 66 -18.55 7.97 -34.77
CA LEU A 66 -17.18 8.25 -34.31
C LEU A 66 -17.15 9.23 -33.14
N GLN A 67 -17.99 10.27 -33.19
CA GLN A 67 -18.14 11.21 -32.08
C GLN A 67 -18.72 10.52 -30.82
N GLY A 68 -19.66 9.58 -30.99
CA GLY A 68 -20.17 8.74 -29.92
C GLY A 68 -19.07 7.87 -29.29
N ASP A 69 -18.24 7.25 -30.12
CA ASP A 69 -17.11 6.41 -29.69
C ASP A 69 -16.08 7.24 -28.91
N VAL A 70 -15.70 8.42 -29.40
CA VAL A 70 -14.81 9.36 -28.70
C VAL A 70 -15.39 9.79 -27.35
N ASN A 71 -16.68 10.10 -27.28
CA ASN A 71 -17.34 10.43 -26.00
C ASN A 71 -17.35 9.23 -25.05
N GLY A 72 -17.47 8.01 -25.57
CA GLY A 72 -17.31 6.77 -24.81
C GLY A 72 -15.90 6.64 -24.23
N TRP A 73 -14.87 6.89 -25.05
CA TRP A 73 -13.47 6.88 -24.61
C TRP A 73 -13.20 7.90 -23.51
N ILE A 74 -13.74 9.12 -23.61
CA ILE A 74 -13.62 10.13 -22.54
C ILE A 74 -14.18 9.58 -21.22
N LYS A 75 -15.35 8.93 -21.25
CA LYS A 75 -15.95 8.35 -20.05
C LYS A 75 -15.10 7.22 -19.46
N GLU A 76 -14.59 6.31 -20.28
CA GLU A 76 -13.72 5.23 -19.80
C GLU A 76 -12.41 5.75 -19.21
N ILE A 77 -11.76 6.72 -19.85
CA ILE A 77 -10.54 7.36 -19.32
C ILE A 77 -10.86 8.10 -18.02
N GLN A 78 -11.98 8.82 -17.96
CA GLN A 78 -12.41 9.50 -16.73
C GLN A 78 -12.68 8.55 -15.56
N LYS A 79 -13.14 7.31 -15.80
CA LYS A 79 -13.30 6.32 -14.74
C LYS A 79 -11.95 6.01 -14.08
N VAL A 80 -10.88 5.90 -14.85
CA VAL A 80 -9.53 5.63 -14.33
C VAL A 80 -8.90 6.89 -13.72
N THR A 81 -8.99 8.05 -14.39
CA THR A 81 -8.34 9.28 -13.89
C THR A 81 -8.97 9.82 -12.61
N LYS A 82 -10.27 9.56 -12.41
CA LYS A 82 -11.01 9.89 -11.17
C LYS A 82 -11.03 8.77 -10.14
N LEU A 83 -10.47 7.59 -10.46
CA LEU A 83 -10.37 6.50 -9.52
C LEU A 83 -9.44 6.95 -8.39
N ASP A 84 -10.01 7.05 -7.19
CA ASP A 84 -9.28 7.35 -5.98
C ASP A 84 -9.64 6.34 -4.91
N ARG A 85 -8.63 5.88 -4.18
CA ARG A 85 -8.78 4.94 -3.09
C ARG A 85 -8.92 5.69 -1.79
N ASP A 86 -9.83 5.23 -0.93
CA ASP A 86 -9.91 5.70 0.45
C ASP A 86 -8.59 5.39 1.19
N PRO A 87 -7.83 6.41 1.64
CA PRO A 87 -6.59 6.20 2.38
C PRO A 87 -6.80 5.47 3.71
N GLY A 88 -8.02 5.56 4.29
CA GLY A 88 -8.38 4.96 5.58
C GLY A 88 -8.50 3.44 5.57
N SER A 89 -8.71 2.85 4.39
CA SER A 89 -9.12 1.46 4.25
C SER A 89 -7.99 0.60 3.67
N GLY A 90 -7.74 -0.56 4.30
CA GLY A 90 -6.81 -1.58 3.81
C GLY A 90 -5.38 -1.51 4.36
N THR A 91 -4.46 -2.24 3.72
CA THR A 91 -3.04 -2.38 4.15
C THR A 91 -2.12 -1.37 3.48
N THR A 92 -0.90 -1.22 4.00
CA THR A 92 0.13 -0.37 3.39
C THR A 92 0.48 -0.86 1.99
N SER A 93 0.65 -2.18 1.80
CA SER A 93 0.96 -2.77 0.50
C SER A 93 -0.10 -2.50 -0.55
N GLN A 94 -1.39 -2.51 -0.18
CA GLN A 94 -2.46 -2.19 -1.10
C GLN A 94 -2.40 -0.73 -1.57
N GLU A 95 -1.98 0.22 -0.72
CA GLU A 95 -1.85 1.63 -1.11
C GLU A 95 -0.70 1.81 -2.08
N ILE A 96 0.45 1.20 -1.78
CA ILE A 96 1.64 1.22 -2.63
C ILE A 96 1.30 0.61 -4.00
N ASN A 97 0.68 -0.57 -4.01
CA ASN A 97 0.32 -1.27 -5.24
C ASN A 97 -0.73 -0.52 -6.05
N PHE A 98 -1.67 0.18 -5.40
CA PHE A 98 -2.65 1.02 -6.08
C PHE A 98 -1.97 2.12 -6.89
N TRP A 99 -1.05 2.89 -6.28
CA TRP A 99 -0.36 3.97 -6.99
C TRP A 99 0.57 3.48 -8.09
N LEU A 100 1.30 2.38 -7.86
CA LEU A 100 2.16 1.76 -8.88
C LEU A 100 1.34 1.20 -10.04
N SER A 101 0.19 0.58 -9.76
CA SER A 101 -0.70 0.07 -10.79
C SER A 101 -1.39 1.19 -11.54
N MET A 102 -1.72 2.29 -10.86
CA MET A 102 -2.32 3.48 -11.47
C MET A 102 -1.37 4.11 -12.48
N GLU A 103 -0.09 4.24 -12.13
CA GLU A 103 0.94 4.73 -13.07
C GLU A 103 0.96 3.88 -14.34
N ARG A 104 1.07 2.55 -14.19
CA ARG A 104 1.06 1.62 -15.33
C ARG A 104 -0.23 1.68 -16.14
N ALA A 105 -1.38 1.89 -15.50
CA ALA A 105 -2.67 1.98 -16.19
C ALA A 105 -2.77 3.28 -17.00
N LEU A 106 -2.33 4.41 -16.44
CA LEU A 106 -2.29 5.68 -17.14
C LEU A 106 -1.29 5.66 -18.31
N ASP A 107 -0.12 5.04 -18.12
CA ASP A 107 0.86 4.84 -19.19
C ASP A 107 0.28 3.98 -20.34
N ARG A 108 -0.44 2.89 -20.01
CA ARG A 108 -1.14 2.07 -21.02
C ARG A 108 -2.21 2.86 -21.78
N ILE A 109 -2.95 3.74 -21.08
CA ILE A 109 -3.92 4.63 -21.73
C ILE A 109 -3.18 5.60 -22.66
N GLU A 110 -2.08 6.19 -22.23
CA GLU A 110 -1.28 7.10 -23.06
C GLU A 110 -0.74 6.40 -24.32
N ASP A 111 -0.26 5.17 -24.20
CA ASP A 111 0.16 4.33 -25.33
C ASP A 111 -1.01 4.02 -26.29
N GLN A 112 -2.19 3.69 -25.76
CA GLN A 112 -3.39 3.50 -26.58
C GLN A 112 -3.78 4.80 -27.29
N LEU A 113 -3.72 5.94 -26.63
CA LEU A 113 -4.03 7.24 -27.25
C LEU A 113 -3.03 7.62 -28.36
N ALA A 114 -1.79 7.17 -28.25
CA ALA A 114 -0.76 7.33 -29.27
C ALA A 114 -0.90 6.34 -30.44
N SER A 115 -1.81 5.37 -30.38
CA SER A 115 -2.05 4.41 -31.46
C SER A 115 -2.55 5.09 -32.74
N ASP A 116 -2.09 4.57 -33.88
CA ASP A 116 -2.42 5.13 -35.19
C ASP A 116 -3.95 5.12 -35.44
N GLU A 117 -4.66 4.14 -34.87
CA GLU A 117 -6.12 4.00 -34.94
C GLU A 117 -6.85 5.17 -34.29
N ILE A 118 -6.42 5.59 -33.11
CA ILE A 118 -7.05 6.69 -32.36
C ILE A 118 -6.65 8.02 -32.97
N VAL A 119 -5.38 8.19 -33.36
CA VAL A 119 -4.90 9.39 -34.05
C VAL A 119 -5.66 9.61 -35.36
N LEU A 120 -5.84 8.55 -36.18
CA LEU A 120 -6.61 8.64 -37.42
C LEU A 120 -8.08 9.02 -37.16
N THR A 121 -8.71 8.44 -36.12
CA THR A 121 -10.09 8.81 -35.74
C THR A 121 -10.21 10.30 -35.42
N MET A 122 -9.22 10.83 -34.71
CA MET A 122 -9.18 12.25 -34.32
C MET A 122 -8.91 13.16 -35.52
N ASP A 123 -8.04 12.76 -36.44
CA ASP A 123 -7.75 13.51 -37.66
C ASP A 123 -8.93 13.53 -38.62
N VAL A 124 -9.70 12.42 -38.73
CA VAL A 124 -10.95 12.36 -39.50
C VAL A 124 -11.99 13.33 -38.94
N LEU A 125 -12.21 13.34 -37.62
CA LEU A 125 -13.14 14.27 -36.99
C LEU A 125 -12.71 15.73 -37.16
N LYS A 126 -11.40 16.00 -37.14
CA LYS A 126 -10.83 17.33 -37.38
C LYS A 126 -11.01 17.77 -38.84
N ALA A 127 -10.75 16.89 -39.81
CA ALA A 127 -10.96 17.16 -41.23
C ALA A 127 -12.44 17.42 -41.55
N ALA A 128 -13.35 16.72 -40.88
CA ALA A 128 -14.80 16.92 -40.98
C ALA A 128 -15.32 18.15 -40.21
N LYS A 129 -14.44 19.04 -39.72
CA LYS A 129 -14.76 20.26 -38.95
C LYS A 129 -15.50 20.03 -37.63
N ARG A 130 -15.44 18.82 -37.05
CA ARG A 130 -16.06 18.47 -35.77
C ARG A 130 -15.11 18.70 -34.60
N PHE A 131 -14.71 19.95 -34.39
CA PHE A 131 -13.67 20.32 -33.43
C PHE A 131 -14.07 20.07 -31.97
N HIS A 132 -15.36 20.19 -31.62
CA HIS A 132 -15.83 20.02 -30.24
C HIS A 132 -15.43 18.66 -29.65
N ALA A 133 -15.62 17.56 -30.39
CA ALA A 133 -15.24 16.22 -29.93
C ALA A 133 -13.72 16.11 -29.69
N THR A 134 -12.92 16.70 -30.59
CA THR A 134 -11.45 16.64 -30.50
C THR A 134 -10.86 17.51 -29.39
N VAL A 135 -11.47 18.66 -29.12
CA VAL A 135 -11.06 19.58 -28.04
C VAL A 135 -11.50 19.04 -26.69
N SER A 136 -12.74 18.56 -26.57
CA SER A 136 -13.23 17.87 -25.36
C SER A 136 -12.39 16.65 -25.03
N PHE A 137 -11.98 15.84 -26.00
CA PHE A 137 -11.13 14.68 -25.72
C PHE A 137 -9.79 15.02 -25.07
N ARG A 138 -9.14 16.12 -25.51
CA ARG A 138 -7.86 16.55 -24.92
C ARG A 138 -8.00 17.19 -23.54
N THR A 139 -9.14 17.83 -23.29
CA THR A 139 -9.34 18.67 -22.10
C THR A 139 -10.09 17.91 -21.00
N ASP A 140 -11.09 17.11 -21.37
CA ASP A 140 -12.02 16.46 -20.45
C ASP A 140 -11.53 15.08 -19.98
N THR A 141 -10.47 14.52 -20.55
CA THR A 141 -9.91 13.23 -20.09
C THR A 141 -9.25 13.33 -18.72
N GLY A 142 -8.67 14.49 -18.38
CA GLY A 142 -7.90 14.69 -17.14
C GLY A 142 -6.65 13.81 -17.04
N LEU A 143 -6.24 13.16 -18.12
CA LEU A 143 -5.15 12.18 -18.14
C LEU A 143 -3.82 12.80 -17.72
N LYS A 144 -3.50 13.98 -18.27
CA LYS A 144 -2.24 14.68 -17.96
C LYS A 144 -2.15 15.07 -16.48
N GLU A 145 -3.22 15.63 -15.92
CA GLU A 145 -3.26 16.03 -14.50
C GLU A 145 -3.19 14.80 -13.58
N ALA A 146 -3.89 13.72 -13.93
CA ALA A 146 -3.84 12.46 -13.20
C ALA A 146 -2.45 11.83 -13.27
N GLY A 147 -1.81 11.81 -14.44
CA GLY A 147 -0.45 11.31 -14.65
C GLY A 147 0.58 12.08 -13.82
N GLU A 148 0.58 13.41 -13.91
CA GLU A 148 1.47 14.27 -13.10
C GLU A 148 1.24 14.10 -11.59
N ARG A 149 0.00 13.88 -11.16
CA ARG A 149 -0.33 13.59 -9.75
C ARG A 149 0.24 12.24 -9.32
N VAL A 150 -0.01 11.19 -10.10
CA VAL A 150 0.43 9.82 -9.81
C VAL A 150 1.95 9.74 -9.79
N GLN A 151 2.65 10.28 -10.80
CA GLN A 151 4.11 10.33 -10.85
C GLN A 151 4.70 11.01 -9.61
N ARG A 152 4.12 12.15 -9.18
CA ARG A 152 4.58 12.87 -7.98
C ARG A 152 4.35 12.09 -6.69
N TYR A 153 3.27 11.31 -6.59
CA TYR A 153 3.01 10.44 -5.44
C TYR A 153 3.87 9.19 -5.48
N ASN A 154 4.17 8.69 -6.68
CA ASN A 154 4.94 7.47 -6.86
C ASN A 154 6.41 7.62 -6.47
N VAL A 155 6.94 8.86 -6.41
CA VAL A 155 8.26 9.13 -5.80
C VAL A 155 8.34 8.66 -4.34
N LEU A 156 7.21 8.66 -3.61
CA LEU A 156 7.10 8.11 -2.26
C LEU A 156 6.85 6.60 -2.27
N MET A 157 5.95 6.12 -3.15
CA MET A 157 5.50 4.72 -3.15
C MET A 157 6.53 3.76 -3.79
N LYS A 158 7.37 4.25 -4.69
CA LYS A 158 8.43 3.47 -5.32
C LYS A 158 9.51 3.11 -4.30
N ASP A 159 9.96 1.85 -4.37
CA ASP A 159 10.99 1.26 -3.50
C ASP A 159 10.64 1.33 -2.00
N PHE A 160 9.33 1.37 -1.68
CA PHE A 160 8.89 1.41 -0.29
C PHE A 160 9.21 0.10 0.44
N PRO A 161 9.97 0.12 1.57
CA PRO A 161 10.52 -1.10 2.18
C PRO A 161 9.52 -1.85 3.09
N ILE A 162 8.26 -1.98 2.67
CA ILE A 162 7.22 -2.70 3.45
C ILE A 162 7.47 -4.21 3.49
N ASN A 163 8.09 -4.75 2.44
CA ASN A 163 8.39 -6.18 2.34
C ASN A 163 9.35 -6.66 3.43
N GLU A 164 10.24 -5.79 3.91
CA GLU A 164 11.15 -6.12 5.02
C GLU A 164 10.37 -6.39 6.32
N LEU A 165 9.27 -5.65 6.55
CA LEU A 165 8.40 -5.88 7.71
C LEU A 165 7.57 -7.15 7.53
N LEU A 166 6.98 -7.35 6.35
CA LEU A 166 6.11 -8.49 6.08
C LEU A 166 6.87 -9.84 6.01
N ALA A 167 8.16 -9.81 5.69
CA ALA A 167 9.04 -10.98 5.67
C ALA A 167 9.82 -11.18 6.98
N ALA A 168 9.66 -10.28 7.97
CA ALA A 168 10.37 -10.37 9.24
C ALA A 168 9.90 -11.60 10.04
N THR A 169 10.86 -12.39 10.53
CA THR A 169 10.60 -13.62 11.29
C THR A 169 10.98 -13.51 12.77
N ASP A 170 11.57 -12.38 13.15
CA ASP A 170 12.12 -12.11 14.47
C ASP A 170 11.93 -10.63 14.84
N ILE A 171 11.88 -10.35 16.13
CA ILE A 171 11.60 -9.01 16.66
C ILE A 171 12.68 -8.01 16.26
N GLY A 172 13.95 -8.43 16.19
CA GLY A 172 15.05 -7.58 15.74
C GLY A 172 14.85 -7.06 14.32
N ARG A 173 14.48 -7.94 13.38
CA ARG A 173 14.15 -7.54 12.00
C ARG A 173 12.91 -6.67 11.92
N ILE A 174 11.89 -6.91 12.75
CA ILE A 174 10.72 -6.02 12.81
C ILE A 174 11.15 -4.61 13.17
N SER A 175 11.98 -4.43 14.21
CA SER A 175 12.50 -3.12 14.61
C SER A 175 13.28 -2.43 13.49
N MET A 176 14.19 -3.16 12.83
CA MET A 176 14.95 -2.63 11.70
C MET A 176 14.06 -2.24 10.51
N ALA A 177 13.05 -3.06 10.20
CA ALA A 177 12.12 -2.77 9.12
C ALA A 177 11.27 -1.53 9.41
N VAL A 178 10.81 -1.36 10.66
CA VAL A 178 10.08 -0.15 11.09
C VAL A 178 10.95 1.10 10.91
N GLU A 179 12.22 1.05 11.33
CA GLU A 179 13.15 2.17 11.16
C GLU A 179 13.35 2.50 9.66
N LEU A 180 13.58 1.50 8.81
CA LEU A 180 13.74 1.68 7.37
C LEU A 180 12.48 2.28 6.72
N ILE A 181 11.29 1.81 7.11
CA ILE A 181 10.00 2.29 6.61
C ILE A 181 9.80 3.76 6.96
N PHE A 182 9.98 4.14 8.23
CA PHE A 182 9.80 5.53 8.66
C PHE A 182 10.88 6.45 8.11
N ALA A 183 12.13 5.99 8.01
CA ALA A 183 13.21 6.76 7.39
C ALA A 183 12.91 7.08 5.91
N HIS A 184 12.45 6.08 5.14
CA HIS A 184 12.00 6.29 3.76
C HIS A 184 10.80 7.23 3.72
N PHE A 185 9.78 6.97 4.54
CA PHE A 185 8.54 7.73 4.56
C PHE A 185 8.77 9.21 4.89
N ILE A 186 9.51 9.52 5.97
CA ILE A 186 9.84 10.88 6.40
C ILE A 186 10.66 11.61 5.33
N LYS A 187 11.69 10.96 4.78
CA LYS A 187 12.59 11.56 3.78
C LYS A 187 11.84 11.88 2.48
N LYS A 188 11.03 10.95 1.99
CA LYS A 188 10.31 11.11 0.72
C LYS A 188 9.12 12.05 0.85
N LEU A 189 8.39 12.02 1.97
CA LEU A 189 7.25 12.91 2.19
C LEU A 189 7.63 14.40 2.16
N LYS A 190 8.85 14.75 2.61
CA LYS A 190 9.42 16.10 2.48
C LYS A 190 9.54 16.56 1.02
N LEU A 191 9.86 15.64 0.11
CA LEU A 191 10.15 15.92 -1.30
C LEU A 191 8.89 15.84 -2.18
N THR A 192 7.90 15.06 -1.78
CA THR A 192 6.68 14.82 -2.57
C THR A 192 5.52 15.68 -2.11
N PRO A 193 4.64 16.16 -3.00
CA PRO A 193 3.40 16.87 -2.64
C PRO A 193 2.29 15.92 -2.16
N TYR A 194 2.65 14.78 -1.55
CA TYR A 194 1.68 13.82 -1.03
C TYR A 194 0.90 14.46 0.14
N PRO A 195 -0.45 14.46 0.13
CA PRO A 195 -1.25 15.15 1.13
C PRO A 195 -1.08 14.56 2.52
N VAL A 196 -0.97 15.42 3.54
CA VAL A 196 -0.84 14.96 4.93
C VAL A 196 -2.07 14.14 5.35
N VAL A 197 -3.25 14.48 4.83
CA VAL A 197 -4.51 13.77 5.06
C VAL A 197 -4.45 12.30 4.66
N ARG A 198 -3.71 11.96 3.59
CA ARG A 198 -3.49 10.58 3.15
C ARG A 198 -2.29 9.93 3.83
N ALA A 199 -1.34 10.73 4.31
CA ALA A 199 -0.15 10.23 5.02
C ALA A 199 -0.49 9.69 6.41
N LEU A 200 -1.44 10.30 7.14
CA LEU A 200 -1.82 9.80 8.48
C LEU A 200 -2.42 8.38 8.42
N PRO A 201 -3.40 8.08 7.56
CA PRO A 201 -3.93 6.73 7.44
C PRO A 201 -2.90 5.70 6.97
N LEU A 202 -1.92 6.11 6.15
CA LEU A 202 -0.81 5.25 5.78
C LEU A 202 0.07 4.90 6.98
N ALA A 203 0.35 5.86 7.87
CA ALA A 203 1.05 5.59 9.13
C ALA A 203 0.25 4.65 10.05
N GLU A 204 -1.07 4.77 10.08
CA GLU A 204 -1.96 3.85 10.80
C GLU A 204 -1.99 2.46 10.16
N ALA A 205 -1.92 2.35 8.82
CA ALA A 205 -1.81 1.08 8.12
C ALA A 205 -0.49 0.37 8.44
N ILE A 206 0.63 1.09 8.49
CA ILE A 206 1.92 0.55 8.93
C ILE A 206 1.83 0.03 10.38
N SER A 207 1.06 0.72 11.24
CA SER A 207 0.79 0.27 12.61
C SER A 207 0.02 -1.05 12.67
N ARG A 208 -0.93 -1.27 11.75
CA ARG A 208 -1.67 -2.53 11.61
C ARG A 208 -0.77 -3.65 11.10
N ASP A 209 0.01 -3.38 10.06
CA ASP A 209 0.95 -4.36 9.52
C ASP A 209 1.99 -4.77 10.57
N LEU A 210 2.46 -3.82 11.41
CA LEU A 210 3.32 -4.12 12.56
C LEU A 210 2.63 -5.00 13.60
N HIS A 211 1.37 -4.70 13.94
CA HIS A 211 0.59 -5.51 14.88
C HIS A 211 0.46 -6.96 14.39
N ASP A 212 0.09 -7.15 13.12
CA ASP A 212 -0.13 -8.47 12.53
C ASP A 212 1.19 -9.29 12.51
N GLN A 213 2.31 -8.65 12.17
CA GLN A 213 3.61 -9.31 12.19
C GLN A 213 4.09 -9.65 13.60
N LEU A 214 3.92 -8.75 14.57
CA LEU A 214 4.21 -9.03 15.98
C LEU A 214 3.34 -10.17 16.50
N ALA A 215 2.04 -10.18 16.19
CA ALA A 215 1.13 -11.25 16.57
C ALA A 215 1.53 -12.60 15.93
N LYS A 216 1.98 -12.61 14.67
CA LYS A 216 2.48 -13.81 13.98
C LYS A 216 3.76 -14.34 14.62
N VAL A 217 4.74 -13.48 14.92
CA VAL A 217 6.01 -13.87 15.55
C VAL A 217 5.78 -14.35 16.99
N LEU A 218 5.00 -13.61 17.79
CA LEU A 218 4.71 -13.95 19.19
C LEU A 218 3.77 -15.15 19.31
N GLY A 219 2.82 -15.33 18.38
CA GLY A 219 1.88 -16.44 18.40
C GLY A 219 2.53 -17.81 18.23
N HIS A 220 3.71 -17.87 17.61
CA HIS A 220 4.52 -19.09 17.51
C HIS A 220 5.30 -19.40 18.79
N VAL A 221 5.37 -18.45 19.72
CA VAL A 221 6.09 -18.60 20.99
C VAL A 221 5.10 -18.89 22.10
N ARG A 222 5.25 -20.03 22.78
CA ARG A 222 4.49 -20.35 23.99
C ARG A 222 5.03 -19.53 25.18
N LEU A 223 4.71 -18.23 25.20
CA LEU A 223 5.26 -17.26 26.18
C LEU A 223 5.13 -17.72 27.64
N MET A 224 4.06 -18.43 27.98
CA MET A 224 3.83 -18.92 29.35
C MET A 224 4.67 -20.15 29.72
N HIS A 225 5.04 -20.97 28.74
CA HIS A 225 5.79 -22.23 28.95
C HIS A 225 7.30 -22.05 28.78
N MET A 226 7.74 -20.85 28.38
CA MET A 226 9.15 -20.52 28.19
C MET A 226 9.81 -20.20 29.54
N ASP A 227 11.11 -20.47 29.68
CA ASP A 227 11.89 -20.02 30.83
C ASP A 227 11.76 -18.49 31.02
N TYR A 228 11.74 -18.03 32.27
CA TYR A 228 11.57 -16.63 32.61
C TYR A 228 12.66 -15.75 32.00
N VAL A 229 13.91 -16.22 31.95
CA VAL A 229 15.04 -15.46 31.38
C VAL A 229 14.84 -15.18 29.89
N ASP A 230 14.47 -16.20 29.12
CA ASP A 230 14.21 -16.06 27.68
C ASP A 230 12.94 -15.24 27.42
N PHE A 231 11.91 -15.41 28.26
CA PHE A 231 10.69 -14.61 28.21
C PHE A 231 10.95 -13.13 28.48
N ASP A 232 11.69 -12.79 29.54
CA ASP A 232 12.00 -11.40 29.89
C ASP A 232 12.80 -10.73 28.76
N ARG A 233 13.78 -11.45 28.18
CA ARG A 233 14.52 -10.95 27.01
C ARG A 233 13.59 -10.67 25.83
N LEU A 234 12.76 -11.63 25.44
CA LEU A 234 11.86 -11.48 24.28
C LEU A 234 10.84 -10.35 24.47
N VAL A 235 10.27 -10.23 25.67
CA VAL A 235 9.29 -9.18 25.97
C VAL A 235 9.95 -7.80 25.98
N ARG A 236 11.16 -7.66 26.53
CA ARG A 236 11.92 -6.40 26.47
C ARG A 236 12.29 -6.02 25.03
N GLU A 237 12.73 -6.97 24.22
CA GLU A 237 12.99 -6.73 22.79
C GLU A 237 11.72 -6.25 22.07
N THR A 238 10.58 -6.87 22.37
CA THR A 238 9.29 -6.50 21.79
C THR A 238 8.84 -5.11 22.26
N GLN A 239 9.00 -4.79 23.54
CA GLN A 239 8.73 -3.44 24.07
C GLN A 239 9.64 -2.40 23.40
N GLY A 240 10.93 -2.69 23.24
CA GLY A 240 11.86 -1.82 22.53
C GLY A 240 11.46 -1.57 21.08
N ALA A 241 10.95 -2.59 20.37
CA ALA A 241 10.42 -2.43 19.01
C ALA A 241 9.20 -1.49 18.95
N LEU A 242 8.30 -1.59 19.94
CA LEU A 242 7.12 -0.73 20.05
C LEU A 242 7.49 0.71 20.43
N GLU A 243 8.42 0.90 21.35
CA GLU A 243 8.94 2.21 21.73
C GLU A 243 9.68 2.88 20.56
N MET A 244 10.42 2.11 19.76
CA MET A 244 11.03 2.59 18.52
C MET A 244 9.96 3.10 17.55
N TRP A 245 8.89 2.33 17.32
CA TRP A 245 7.77 2.77 16.50
C TRP A 245 7.14 4.06 17.03
N GLU A 246 6.91 4.18 18.35
CA GLU A 246 6.36 5.39 18.95
C GLU A 246 7.26 6.62 18.73
N SER A 247 8.58 6.44 18.82
CA SER A 247 9.56 7.50 18.53
C SER A 247 9.47 7.94 17.07
N GLN A 248 9.49 7.00 16.13
CA GLN A 248 9.38 7.27 14.70
C GLN A 248 8.03 7.92 14.33
N ALA A 249 6.93 7.46 14.94
CA ALA A 249 5.61 8.05 14.76
C ALA A 249 5.53 9.49 15.29
N LYS A 250 6.21 9.80 16.40
CA LYS A 250 6.32 11.18 16.92
C LYS A 250 7.12 12.07 15.97
N GLU A 251 8.24 11.59 15.43
CA GLU A 251 9.02 12.33 14.42
C GLU A 251 8.18 12.61 13.17
N PHE A 252 7.47 11.59 12.66
CA PHE A 252 6.55 11.74 11.56
C PHE A 252 5.41 12.73 11.88
N ALA A 253 4.82 12.70 13.07
CA ALA A 253 3.78 13.63 13.47
C ALA A 253 4.29 15.09 13.52
N ASN A 254 5.53 15.30 13.94
CA ASN A 254 6.17 16.62 13.91
C ASN A 254 6.40 17.10 12.47
N LEU A 255 6.89 16.21 11.60
CA LEU A 255 7.03 16.50 10.18
C LEU A 255 5.67 16.83 9.54
N ALA A 256 4.63 16.05 9.84
CA ALA A 256 3.29 16.27 9.32
C ALA A 256 2.77 17.67 9.69
N ARG A 257 2.95 18.10 10.96
CA ARG A 257 2.59 19.45 11.41
C ARG A 257 3.35 20.53 10.64
N GLU A 258 4.65 20.33 10.45
CA GLU A 258 5.51 21.24 9.70
C GLU A 258 5.06 21.35 8.24
N LEU A 259 4.76 20.23 7.59
CA LEU A 259 4.30 20.18 6.20
C LEU A 259 2.92 20.82 6.03
N THR A 260 1.97 20.57 6.95
CA THR A 260 0.67 21.24 6.94
C THR A 260 0.81 22.76 7.02
N ARG A 261 1.73 23.25 7.86
CA ARG A 261 2.02 24.69 7.98
C ARG A 261 2.75 25.26 6.75
N LYS A 262 3.77 24.57 6.24
CA LYS A 262 4.57 25.02 5.09
C LYS A 262 3.78 25.04 3.79
N ARG A 263 2.85 24.11 3.61
CA ARG A 263 2.03 23.97 2.40
C ARG A 263 0.70 24.71 2.49
N SER A 264 0.41 25.35 3.63
CA SER A 264 -0.89 25.97 3.90
C SER A 264 -2.07 25.01 3.66
N GLU A 265 -1.89 23.73 4.00
CA GLU A 265 -2.95 22.73 3.91
C GLU A 265 -4.03 23.00 4.98
N LYS A 266 -5.26 22.52 4.75
CA LYS A 266 -6.33 22.65 5.75
C LYS A 266 -5.87 22.02 7.07
N PHE A 267 -6.05 22.75 8.17
CA PHE A 267 -5.67 22.26 9.48
C PHE A 267 -6.47 21.00 9.82
N ILE A 268 -5.76 19.91 10.09
CA ILE A 268 -6.35 18.62 10.45
C ILE A 268 -5.74 18.17 11.77
N PRO A 269 -6.53 17.63 12.70
CA PRO A 269 -5.99 17.01 13.91
C PRO A 269 -5.03 15.88 13.56
N ILE A 270 -3.74 16.08 13.80
CA ILE A 270 -2.73 15.04 13.64
C ILE A 270 -2.80 14.13 14.86
N LYS A 271 -3.57 13.06 14.72
CA LYS A 271 -3.67 11.95 15.67
C LYS A 271 -3.42 10.66 14.89
N ILE A 272 -2.43 9.90 15.34
CA ILE A 272 -2.11 8.58 14.77
C ILE A 272 -2.62 7.56 15.77
N ARG A 273 -3.59 6.73 15.37
CA ARG A 273 -4.07 5.63 16.20
C ARG A 273 -3.15 4.43 16.03
N ALA A 274 -2.44 4.09 17.09
CA ALA A 274 -1.59 2.90 17.13
C ALA A 274 -2.47 1.65 17.23
N ALA A 275 -2.54 0.86 16.16
CA ALA A 275 -3.33 -0.38 16.16
C ALA A 275 -2.76 -1.44 17.11
N HIS A 276 -1.45 -1.40 17.38
CA HIS A 276 -0.78 -2.31 18.31
C HIS A 276 -0.94 -1.93 19.80
N ALA A 277 -1.57 -0.81 20.14
CA ALA A 277 -1.69 -0.38 21.54
C ALA A 277 -2.34 -1.44 22.46
N PRO A 278 -3.43 -2.15 22.06
CA PRO A 278 -3.99 -3.21 22.89
C PRO A 278 -3.04 -4.40 23.08
N LEU A 279 -2.21 -4.71 22.08
CA LEU A 279 -1.18 -5.76 22.17
C LEU A 279 -0.09 -5.36 23.17
N GLN A 280 0.34 -4.10 23.14
CA GLN A 280 1.34 -3.55 24.06
C GLN A 280 0.84 -3.61 25.51
N GLU A 281 -0.42 -3.23 25.77
CA GLU A 281 -1.04 -3.33 27.09
C GLU A 281 -1.11 -4.77 27.59
N ARG A 282 -1.54 -5.70 26.72
CA ARG A 282 -1.59 -7.12 27.05
C ARG A 282 -0.22 -7.70 27.35
N LEU A 283 0.80 -7.36 26.56
CA LEU A 283 2.18 -7.81 26.80
C LEU A 283 2.73 -7.27 28.12
N ARG A 284 2.43 -6.00 28.45
CA ARG A 284 2.83 -5.41 29.74
C ARG A 284 2.18 -6.14 30.92
N PHE A 285 0.90 -6.49 30.81
CA PHE A 285 0.21 -7.27 31.83
C PHE A 285 0.86 -8.65 32.03
N VAL A 286 1.11 -9.38 30.94
CA VAL A 286 1.74 -10.72 30.99
C VAL A 286 3.16 -10.63 31.56
N HIS A 287 3.90 -9.58 31.21
CA HIS A 287 5.24 -9.31 31.76
C HIS A 287 5.22 -9.14 33.28
N GLN A 288 4.35 -8.25 33.78
CA GLN A 288 4.19 -8.02 35.22
C GLN A 288 3.74 -9.29 35.94
N PHE A 289 2.81 -10.05 35.35
CA PHE A 289 2.33 -11.29 35.92
C PHE A 289 3.46 -12.32 36.09
N ARG A 290 4.26 -12.58 35.04
CA ARG A 290 5.38 -13.54 35.16
C ARG A 290 6.48 -13.02 36.07
N GLN A 291 6.73 -11.71 36.10
CA GLN A 291 7.69 -11.11 37.03
C GLN A 291 7.27 -11.32 38.49
N GLN A 292 5.99 -11.11 38.81
CA GLN A 292 5.45 -11.36 40.16
C GLN A 292 5.51 -12.85 40.52
N HIS A 293 5.20 -13.74 39.56
CA HIS A 293 5.29 -15.18 39.75
C HIS A 293 6.73 -15.63 40.08
N GLU A 294 7.71 -15.13 39.32
CA GLU A 294 9.14 -15.40 39.56
C GLU A 294 9.59 -14.88 40.93
N GLN A 295 9.20 -13.65 41.31
CA GLN A 295 9.50 -13.10 42.62
C GLN A 295 8.89 -13.92 43.76
N LEU A 296 7.66 -14.41 43.59
CA LEU A 296 6.99 -15.28 44.55
C LEU A 296 7.74 -16.60 44.68
N GLN A 297 8.09 -17.24 43.57
CA GLN A 297 8.87 -18.49 43.55
C GLN A 297 10.21 -18.33 44.27
N GLN A 298 10.96 -17.26 43.98
CA GLN A 298 12.24 -16.97 44.63
C GLN A 298 12.09 -16.73 46.14
N THR A 299 11.03 -16.02 46.54
CA THR A 299 10.73 -15.76 47.96
C THR A 299 10.41 -17.05 48.70
N ILE A 300 9.58 -17.93 48.11
CA ILE A 300 9.22 -19.23 48.68
C ILE A 300 10.47 -20.10 48.84
N VAL A 301 11.30 -20.21 47.80
CA VAL A 301 12.55 -20.99 47.85
C VAL A 301 13.48 -20.45 48.95
N ARG A 302 13.60 -19.12 49.09
CA ARG A 302 14.45 -18.50 50.12
C ARG A 302 13.93 -18.76 51.54
N VAL A 303 12.62 -18.67 51.76
CA VAL A 303 12.00 -18.95 53.07
C VAL A 303 12.12 -20.43 53.43
N MET A 304 11.90 -21.33 52.46
CA MET A 304 11.99 -22.77 52.66
C MET A 304 13.43 -23.26 52.93
N THR A 305 14.43 -22.68 52.25
CA THR A 305 15.85 -23.01 52.47
C THR A 305 16.39 -22.49 53.81
N GLN A 306 15.83 -21.40 54.34
CA GLN A 306 16.18 -20.89 55.68
C GLN A 306 15.43 -21.60 56.83
N GLY A 307 14.30 -22.26 56.54
CA GLY A 307 13.42 -22.90 57.54
C GLY A 307 13.75 -24.36 57.91
N GLY A 308 14.72 -25.02 57.26
CA GLY A 308 15.22 -26.34 57.66
C GLY A 308 14.25 -27.53 57.57
N GLY A 309 13.05 -27.36 57.01
CA GLY A 309 12.02 -28.41 56.93
C GLY A 309 12.09 -29.22 55.63
N SER A 310 12.28 -30.53 55.74
CA SER A 310 12.30 -31.50 54.63
C SER A 310 10.90 -31.86 54.10
N ALA A 311 9.96 -30.91 54.08
CA ALA A 311 8.60 -31.13 53.59
C ALA A 311 8.32 -30.22 52.38
N ASP A 312 7.75 -30.83 51.34
CA ASP A 312 7.16 -30.22 50.14
C ASP A 312 8.08 -29.83 48.96
N SER A 313 8.70 -30.84 48.32
CA SER A 313 9.02 -30.70 46.88
C SER A 313 7.76 -30.46 46.02
N SER A 314 6.58 -30.91 46.51
CA SER A 314 5.27 -30.76 45.89
C SER A 314 4.89 -29.31 45.58
N ALA A 315 5.12 -28.37 46.51
CA ALA A 315 4.75 -26.97 46.30
C ALA A 315 5.61 -26.27 45.24
N ILE A 316 6.90 -26.63 45.16
CA ILE A 316 7.82 -26.11 44.14
C ILE A 316 7.49 -26.71 42.77
N ASP A 317 7.13 -27.98 42.73
CA ASP A 317 6.72 -28.67 41.50
C ASP A 317 5.33 -28.16 41.00
N GLU A 318 4.38 -27.89 41.90
CA GLU A 318 3.07 -27.30 41.55
C GLU A 318 3.20 -25.88 40.97
N ILE A 319 4.10 -25.04 41.52
CA ILE A 319 4.37 -23.70 40.98
C ILE A 319 5.02 -23.78 39.59
N ARG A 320 5.87 -24.79 39.34
CA ARG A 320 6.47 -25.02 38.02
C ARG A 320 5.45 -25.55 37.00
N LEU A 321 4.50 -26.37 37.45
CA LEU A 321 3.41 -26.91 36.64
C LEU A 321 2.24 -25.93 36.46
N ALA A 322 2.27 -24.74 37.07
CA ALA A 322 1.19 -23.74 36.98
C ALA A 322 0.87 -23.26 35.55
N TYR A 323 1.76 -23.54 34.59
CA TYR A 323 1.59 -23.21 33.18
C TYR A 323 1.17 -24.39 32.29
N ASP A 324 1.21 -25.63 32.79
CA ASP A 324 0.76 -26.83 32.08
C ASP A 324 -0.74 -27.04 32.32
N ILE A 325 -1.59 -26.47 31.45
CA ILE A 325 -3.04 -26.74 31.39
C ILE A 325 -3.41 -27.25 30.00
#